data_AF-A2SIN9-F1
#
_entry.id   AF-A2SIN9-F1
#
_cell.length_a   1.000
_cell.length_b   1.000
_cell.length_c   1.000
_cell.angle_alpha   90.00
_cell.angle_beta   90.00
_cell.angle_gamma   90.00
#
_symmetry.space_group_name_H-M   'P 1'
#
loop_
_entity.id
_entity.type
_entity.pdbx_description
1 polymer ?
#
loop_
_entity_poly.entity_id
_entity_poly.type
_entity_poly.pdbx_seq_one_letter_code
_entity_poly.pdbx_strand_id
1 'polypeptide(L)'
;MTPNENATRPTPAPERPLPWWREPMLWLVLGGPLAVVVAGIVTAVIAVRGSDPVLSRSSEPLGSDTPAVQARNHAATPRPER
;
A
#
# COMPACT_ATOMS: atom_id res chain seq x y z
N MET A 1 60.37 -28.80 -30.47
CA MET A 1 60.17 -27.99 -29.26
C MET A 1 59.45 -26.72 -29.69
N THR A 2 58.12 -26.70 -29.70
CA THR A 2 57.35 -25.49 -30.03
C THR A 2 57.26 -24.59 -28.80
N PRO A 3 57.48 -23.26 -28.91
CA PRO A 3 57.33 -22.35 -27.78
C PRO A 3 55.88 -22.32 -27.30
N ASN A 4 55.69 -22.28 -25.99
CA ASN A 4 54.39 -22.19 -25.33
C ASN A 4 53.82 -20.77 -25.42
N GLU A 5 52.90 -20.56 -26.35
CA GLU A 5 52.18 -19.29 -26.60
C GLU A 5 51.39 -18.75 -25.38
N ASN A 6 51.24 -19.57 -24.33
CA ASN A 6 50.64 -19.19 -23.05
C ASN A 6 51.53 -18.28 -22.19
N ALA A 7 52.85 -18.20 -22.43
CA ALA A 7 53.77 -17.48 -21.56
C ALA A 7 53.63 -15.95 -21.60
N THR A 8 52.94 -15.41 -22.61
CA THR A 8 52.90 -13.95 -22.88
C THR A 8 51.50 -13.36 -22.74
N ARG A 9 50.48 -14.11 -22.31
CA ARG A 9 49.16 -13.52 -22.12
C ARG A 9 49.14 -12.69 -20.84
N PRO A 10 48.89 -11.37 -20.91
CA PRO A 10 48.72 -10.56 -19.72
C PRO A 10 47.53 -11.11 -18.91
N THR A 11 47.76 -11.36 -17.63
CA THR A 11 46.67 -11.71 -16.70
C THR A 11 45.72 -10.51 -16.61
N PRO A 12 44.41 -10.68 -16.89
CA PRO A 12 43.47 -9.58 -16.74
C PRO A 12 43.45 -9.13 -15.28
N ALA A 13 43.57 -7.81 -15.07
CA ALA A 13 43.43 -7.22 -13.76
C ALA A 13 42.01 -7.50 -13.20
N PRO A 14 41.84 -7.66 -11.88
CA PRO A 14 40.54 -7.92 -11.29
C PRO A 14 39.57 -6.76 -11.60
N GLU A 15 38.44 -7.07 -12.23
CA GLU A 15 37.38 -6.09 -12.43
C GLU A 15 36.75 -5.73 -11.08
N ARG A 16 36.62 -4.43 -10.84
CA ARG A 16 36.02 -3.91 -9.61
C ARG A 16 34.50 -3.93 -9.80
N PRO A 17 33.73 -4.68 -8.97
CA PRO A 17 32.29 -4.76 -9.15
C PRO A 17 31.65 -3.37 -9.07
N LEU A 18 30.75 -3.09 -10.00
CA LEU A 18 29.98 -1.85 -9.98
C LEU A 18 29.12 -1.82 -8.71
N PRO A 19 28.97 -0.65 -8.08
CA PRO A 19 28.04 -0.48 -6.98
C PRO A 19 26.60 -0.88 -7.38
N TRP A 20 25.97 -1.74 -6.58
CA TRP A 20 24.67 -2.38 -6.87
C TRP A 20 23.53 -1.41 -7.23
N TRP A 21 23.53 -0.19 -6.69
CA TRP A 21 22.54 0.85 -6.97
C TRP A 21 22.59 1.45 -8.40
N ARG A 22 23.65 1.14 -9.17
CA ARG A 22 23.84 1.63 -10.55
C ARG A 22 23.31 0.64 -11.59
N GLU A 23 22.90 -0.55 -11.16
CA GLU A 23 22.36 -1.57 -12.05
C GLU A 23 20.95 -1.16 -12.52
N PRO A 24 20.73 -0.98 -13.84
CA PRO A 24 19.42 -0.57 -14.35
C PRO A 24 18.33 -1.61 -14.07
N MET A 25 18.69 -2.89 -13.98
CA MET A 25 17.78 -3.98 -13.63
C MET A 25 17.15 -3.80 -12.23
N LEU A 26 17.92 -3.30 -11.25
CA LEU A 26 17.42 -3.02 -9.91
C LEU A 26 16.26 -2.02 -9.95
N TRP A 27 16.40 -0.97 -10.76
CA TRP A 27 15.37 0.06 -10.90
C TRP A 27 14.11 -0.44 -11.60
N LEU A 28 14.21 -1.39 -12.54
CA LEU A 28 13.03 -2.02 -13.14
C LEU A 28 12.26 -2.87 -12.13
N VAL A 29 12.98 -3.67 -11.34
CA VAL A 29 12.39 -4.56 -10.32
C VAL A 29 11.78 -3.75 -9.18
N LEU A 30 12.47 -2.70 -8.72
CA LEU A 30 11.99 -1.85 -7.63
C LEU A 30 10.93 -0.85 -8.10
N GLY A 31 11.04 -0.39 -9.35
CA GLY A 31 10.15 0.61 -9.94
C GLY A 31 8.71 0.16 -10.06
N GLY A 32 8.47 -1.10 -10.45
CA GLY A 32 7.11 -1.65 -10.53
C GLY A 32 6.35 -1.60 -9.18
N PRO A 33 6.87 -2.21 -8.11
CA PRO A 33 6.29 -2.13 -6.78
C PRO A 33 6.18 -0.69 -6.26
N LEU A 34 7.21 0.13 -6.44
CA LEU A 34 7.21 1.52 -6.00
C LEU A 34 6.11 2.33 -6.69
N ALA A 35 5.89 2.13 -7.99
CA ALA A 35 4.83 2.79 -8.74
C ALA A 35 3.43 2.45 -8.19
N VAL A 36 3.20 1.18 -7.83
CA VAL A 36 1.92 0.76 -7.23
C VAL A 36 1.72 1.38 -5.85
N VAL A 37 2.76 1.44 -5.02
CA VAL A 37 2.68 2.10 -3.71
C VAL A 37 2.32 3.58 -3.87
N VAL A 38 2.97 4.29 -4.79
CA VAL A 38 2.67 5.70 -5.09
C VAL A 38 1.24 5.86 -5.59
N ALA A 39 0.77 5.01 -6.50
CA ALA A 39 -0.60 5.03 -7.00
C ALA A 39 -1.64 4.80 -5.87
N GLY A 40 -1.36 3.87 -4.95
CA GLY A 40 -2.20 3.61 -3.78
C GLY A 40 -2.28 4.82 -2.85
N ILE A 41 -1.16 5.48 -2.58
CA ILE A 41 -1.13 6.72 -1.78
C ILE A 41 -1.94 7.82 -2.47
N VAL A 42 -1.75 8.04 -3.77
CA VAL A 42 -2.51 9.03 -4.53
C VAL A 42 -4.01 8.77 -4.44
N THR A 43 -4.41 7.51 -4.59
CA THR A 43 -5.82 7.09 -4.47
C THR A 43 -6.35 7.37 -3.07
N ALA A 44 -5.60 7.04 -2.03
CA ALA A 44 -5.98 7.32 -0.64
C ALA A 44 -6.13 8.82 -0.37
N VAL A 45 -5.23 9.65 -0.91
CA VAL A 45 -5.30 11.11 -0.79
C VAL A 45 -6.56 11.65 -1.45
N ILE A 46 -6.90 11.16 -2.65
CA ILE A 46 -8.13 11.55 -3.36
C ILE A 46 -9.36 11.15 -2.53
N ALA A 47 -9.38 9.93 -2.00
CA ALA A 47 -10.49 9.41 -1.21
C ALA A 47 -10.71 10.23 0.07
N VAL A 48 -9.67 10.57 0.81
CA VAL A 48 -9.77 11.36 2.04
C VAL A 48 -10.23 12.79 1.75
N ARG A 49 -9.73 13.40 0.68
CA ARG A 49 -10.10 14.79 0.31
C ARG A 49 -11.52 14.89 -0.26
N GLY A 50 -11.98 13.86 -0.96
CA GLY A 50 -13.32 13.79 -1.54
C GLY A 50 -14.35 13.10 -0.64
N SER A 51 -13.97 12.69 0.58
CA SER A 51 -14.90 12.05 1.50
C SER A 51 -15.94 13.06 1.96
N ASP A 52 -17.20 12.76 1.68
CA ASP A 52 -18.34 13.46 2.29
C ASP A 52 -18.19 13.37 3.83
N PRO A 53 -18.34 14.49 4.58
CA PRO A 53 -18.37 14.44 6.03
C PRO A 53 -19.27 13.32 6.53
N VAL A 54 -18.69 12.43 7.33
CA VAL A 54 -19.46 11.39 8.02
C VAL A 54 -20.52 12.10 8.85
N LEU A 55 -21.80 11.93 8.49
CA LEU A 55 -22.92 12.43 9.28
C LEU A 55 -22.73 11.86 10.69
N SER A 56 -22.35 12.71 11.64
CA SER A 56 -22.38 12.35 13.03
C SER A 56 -23.84 12.01 13.32
N ARG A 57 -24.13 10.74 13.59
CA ARG A 57 -25.44 10.35 14.14
C ARG A 57 -25.54 11.08 15.47
N SER A 58 -26.08 12.29 15.43
CA SER A 58 -26.51 13.00 16.63
C SER A 58 -27.48 12.03 17.29
N SER A 59 -27.09 11.51 18.45
CA SER A 59 -27.97 10.83 19.39
C SER A 59 -28.96 11.82 19.99
N GLU A 60 -29.47 12.74 19.19
CA GLU A 60 -30.62 13.57 19.51
C GLU A 60 -31.83 12.65 19.29
N PRO A 61 -32.61 12.35 20.35
CA PRO A 61 -33.81 11.56 20.21
C PRO A 61 -34.84 12.40 19.48
N LEU A 62 -34.81 12.35 18.14
CA LEU A 62 -35.90 12.84 17.32
C LEU A 62 -37.10 11.92 17.57
N GLY A 63 -38.12 12.47 18.22
CA GLY A 63 -39.39 11.78 18.47
C GLY A 63 -39.97 11.15 17.20
N SER A 64 -40.71 10.06 17.39
CA SER A 64 -41.50 9.28 16.41
C SER A 64 -40.89 8.86 15.05
N ASP A 65 -39.74 9.40 14.62
CA ASP A 65 -39.14 9.19 13.29
C ASP A 65 -37.80 8.44 13.34
N THR A 66 -37.62 7.57 14.33
CA THR A 66 -36.53 6.59 14.27
C THR A 66 -36.69 5.70 13.02
N PRO A 67 -35.61 5.40 12.27
CA PRO A 67 -35.68 4.53 11.10
C PRO A 67 -36.40 3.23 11.46
N ALA A 68 -37.35 2.80 10.63
CA ALA A 68 -38.22 1.65 10.93
C ALA A 68 -37.44 0.37 11.33
N VAL A 69 -36.20 0.23 10.84
CA VAL A 69 -35.28 -0.87 11.19
C VAL A 69 -34.80 -0.78 12.65
N GLN A 70 -34.50 0.42 13.15
CA GLN A 70 -34.03 0.64 14.53
C GLN A 70 -35.17 0.52 15.55
N ALA A 71 -36.38 0.99 15.20
CA ALA A 71 -37.58 0.85 16.02
C ALA A 71 -37.96 -0.61 16.26
N ARG A 72 -37.89 -1.46 15.21
CA ARG A 72 -38.19 -2.90 15.32
C ARG A 72 -37.24 -3.63 16.26
N ASN A 73 -35.95 -3.27 16.25
CA ASN A 73 -34.96 -3.92 17.12
C ASN A 73 -35.10 -3.52 18.59
N HIS A 74 -35.51 -2.28 18.88
CA HIS A 74 -35.76 -1.82 20.25
C HIS A 74 -37.06 -2.36 20.87
N ALA A 75 -38.10 -2.60 20.05
CA ALA A 75 -39.33 -3.21 20.53
C ALA A 75 -39.15 -4.69 20.96
N ALA A 76 -38.09 -5.34 20.48
CA ALA A 76 -37.79 -6.74 20.78
C ALA A 76 -36.92 -6.95 22.04
N THR A 77 -36.39 -5.88 22.65
CA THR A 77 -35.65 -5.96 23.91
C THR A 77 -36.60 -5.87 25.11
N PRO A 78 -36.67 -6.89 26.00
CA PRO A 78 -37.50 -6.85 27.20
C PRO A 78 -37.04 -5.74 28.16
N ARG A 79 -37.97 -5.02 28.77
CA ARG A 79 -37.68 -4.04 29.83
C ARG A 79 -37.24 -4.80 31.09
N PRO A 80 -36.13 -4.42 31.77
CA PRO A 80 -35.76 -5.02 33.03
C PRO A 80 -36.87 -4.74 34.05
N GLU A 81 -37.42 -5.80 34.66
CA GLU A 81 -38.36 -5.69 35.77
C GLU A 81 -37.65 -5.01 36.95
N ARG A 82 -38.31 -4.03 37.57
CA ARG A 82 -37.81 -3.34 38.76
C ARG A 82 -38.14 -4.14 40.01
#